data_AF-A0A7Y1FCZ5-F1
#
_entry.id   AF-A0A7Y1FCZ5-F1
#
_cell.length_a   1.000
_cell.length_b   1.000
_cell.length_c   1.000
_cell.angle_alpha   90.00
_cell.angle_beta   90.00
_cell.angle_gamma   90.00
#
_symmetry.space_group_name_H-M   'P 1'
#
loop_
_entity.id
_entity.type
_entity.pdbx_description
1 polymer ?
#
loop_
_entity_poly.entity_id
_entity_poly.type
_entity_poly.pdbx_seq_one_letter_code
_entity_poly.pdbx_strand_id
1 'polypeptide(L)'
;MAINEEIQAVLSNPETSYWLKSSLENALHRDCVDAANDAELLHDLLTRRCDEALNADSAFPQLELTIIQSANTRFEAVFSYFEKIKDGTADLHDQGLFNAEYGALSALLDLGLLSNSGMSLAGRSILRKLEEASSAAYREFSGTAQLTFERIDS
;
A
#
# COMPACT_ATOMS: atom_id res chain seq x y z
N MET A 1 -17.13 -14.48 12.80
CA MET A 1 -17.37 -15.38 11.66
C MET A 1 -16.79 -16.74 12.00
N ALA A 2 -17.38 -17.82 11.53
CA ALA A 2 -16.75 -19.13 11.69
C ALA A 2 -15.61 -19.27 10.66
N ILE A 3 -14.50 -19.90 11.02
CA ILE A 3 -13.32 -20.05 10.12
C ILE A 3 -13.67 -20.65 8.76
N ASN A 4 -14.65 -21.54 8.70
CA ASN A 4 -15.13 -22.13 7.44
C ASN A 4 -15.80 -21.09 6.52
N GLU A 5 -16.47 -20.08 7.07
CA GLU A 5 -17.09 -19.00 6.30
C GLU A 5 -16.01 -18.10 5.68
N GLU A 6 -14.94 -17.81 6.43
CA GLU A 6 -13.77 -17.06 5.94
C GLU A 6 -13.06 -17.80 4.80
N ILE A 7 -12.84 -19.10 4.96
CA ILE A 7 -12.25 -19.97 3.92
C ILE A 7 -13.12 -19.96 2.65
N GLN A 8 -14.44 -20.10 2.78
CA GLN A 8 -15.33 -20.05 1.62
C GLN A 8 -15.35 -18.67 0.95
N ALA A 9 -15.22 -17.59 1.71
CA ALA A 9 -15.09 -16.24 1.15
C ALA A 9 -13.83 -16.11 0.28
N VAL A 10 -12.69 -16.65 0.70
CA VAL A 10 -11.45 -16.66 -0.09
C VAL A 10 -11.60 -17.51 -1.37
N LEU A 11 -12.21 -18.69 -1.27
CA LEU A 11 -12.37 -19.58 -2.44
C LEU A 11 -13.35 -19.03 -3.48
N SER A 12 -14.44 -18.41 -3.03
CA SER A 12 -15.48 -17.84 -3.90
C SER A 12 -15.11 -16.46 -4.47
N ASN A 13 -14.16 -15.74 -3.88
CA ASN A 13 -13.78 -14.40 -4.36
C ASN A 13 -13.07 -14.50 -5.73
N PRO A 14 -13.61 -13.92 -6.82
CA PRO A 14 -13.01 -13.97 -8.15
C PRO A 14 -11.65 -13.25 -8.25
N GLU A 15 -11.35 -12.32 -7.35
CA GLU A 15 -10.09 -11.58 -7.30
C GLU A 15 -8.97 -12.34 -6.60
N THR A 16 -9.30 -13.39 -5.83
CA THR A 16 -8.28 -14.22 -5.18
C THR A 16 -7.48 -14.99 -6.22
N SER A 17 -6.15 -14.95 -6.09
CA SER A 17 -5.25 -15.58 -7.04
C SER A 17 -5.49 -17.09 -7.14
N TYR A 18 -5.37 -17.64 -8.35
CA TYR A 18 -5.52 -19.08 -8.59
C TYR A 18 -4.61 -19.92 -7.70
N TRP A 19 -3.37 -19.46 -7.49
CA TRP A 19 -2.41 -20.15 -6.65
C TRP A 19 -2.86 -20.23 -5.19
N LEU A 20 -3.40 -19.15 -4.62
CA LEU A 20 -3.90 -19.15 -3.25
C LEU A 20 -5.14 -20.04 -3.10
N LYS A 21 -6.07 -19.98 -4.06
CA LYS A 21 -7.25 -20.87 -4.07
C LYS A 21 -6.85 -22.34 -4.11
N SER A 22 -6.02 -22.71 -5.08
CA SER A 22 -5.56 -24.09 -5.24
C SER A 22 -4.79 -24.57 -4.01
N SER A 23 -3.91 -23.73 -3.44
CA SER A 23 -3.16 -24.09 -2.22
C SER A 23 -4.09 -24.31 -1.02
N LEU A 24 -5.10 -23.44 -0.84
CA LEU A 24 -6.08 -23.56 0.23
C LEU A 24 -6.97 -24.79 0.04
N GLU A 25 -7.45 -25.06 -1.17
CA GLU A 25 -8.23 -26.27 -1.50
C GLU A 25 -7.44 -27.54 -1.19
N ASN A 26 -6.16 -27.60 -1.55
CA ASN A 26 -5.30 -28.75 -1.25
C ASN A 26 -5.04 -28.88 0.26
N ALA A 27 -4.83 -27.78 0.97
CA ALA A 27 -4.60 -27.78 2.42
C ALA A 27 -5.81 -28.33 3.21
N LEU A 28 -7.04 -28.05 2.77
CA LEU A 28 -8.27 -28.53 3.42
C LEU A 28 -8.45 -30.06 3.40
N HIS A 29 -7.75 -30.76 2.51
CA HIS A 29 -7.79 -32.22 2.42
C HIS A 29 -6.73 -32.91 3.29
N ARG A 30 -5.89 -32.15 4.01
CA ARG A 30 -4.77 -32.65 4.81
C ARG A 30 -5.07 -32.59 6.31
N ASP A 31 -4.20 -33.21 7.10
CA ASP A 31 -4.16 -32.94 8.54
C ASP A 31 -3.92 -31.44 8.78
N CYS A 32 -4.70 -30.84 9.67
CA CYS A 32 -4.70 -29.40 9.86
C CYS A 32 -3.40 -28.88 10.51
N VAL A 33 -2.71 -29.70 11.30
CA VAL A 33 -1.44 -29.33 11.93
C VAL A 33 -0.32 -29.33 10.88
N ASP A 34 -0.26 -30.36 10.05
CA ASP A 34 0.73 -30.44 8.97
C ASP A 34 0.52 -29.35 7.92
N ALA A 35 -0.74 -29.08 7.54
CA ALA A 35 -1.07 -28.03 6.59
C ALA A 35 -0.67 -26.64 7.12
N ALA A 36 -0.86 -26.38 8.41
CA ALA A 36 -0.46 -25.12 9.04
C ALA A 36 1.07 -24.96 9.07
N ASN A 37 1.80 -26.01 9.47
CA ASN A 37 3.27 -25.98 9.51
C ASN A 37 3.88 -25.77 8.11
N ASP A 38 3.35 -26.43 7.08
CA ASP A 38 3.82 -26.25 5.71
C ASP A 38 3.51 -24.85 5.17
N ALA A 39 2.36 -24.27 5.54
CA ALA A 39 2.01 -22.91 5.18
C ALA A 39 2.94 -21.88 5.83
N GLU A 40 3.35 -22.10 7.08
CA GLU A 40 4.33 -21.25 7.77
C GLU A 40 5.71 -21.33 7.09
N LEU A 41 6.18 -22.54 6.77
CA LEU A 41 7.44 -22.73 6.04
C LEU A 41 7.40 -22.09 4.65
N LEU A 42 6.28 -22.25 3.94
CA LEU A 42 6.07 -21.62 2.63
C LEU A 42 6.10 -20.09 2.73
N HIS A 43 5.46 -19.53 3.75
CA HIS A 43 5.49 -18.10 4.01
C HIS A 43 6.91 -17.59 4.30
N ASP A 44 7.68 -18.28 5.14
CA ASP A 44 9.09 -17.94 5.42
C ASP A 44 9.94 -17.93 4.13
N LEU A 45 9.86 -19.02 3.35
CA LEU A 45 10.63 -19.15 2.10
C LEU A 45 10.26 -18.08 1.07
N LEU A 46 8.97 -17.78 0.91
CA LEU A 46 8.50 -16.73 0.00
C LEU A 46 8.93 -15.34 0.48
N THR A 47 8.91 -15.09 1.79
CA THR A 47 9.35 -13.83 2.38
C THR A 47 10.84 -13.61 2.13
N ARG A 48 11.68 -14.60 2.46
CA ARG A 48 13.13 -14.53 2.23
C ARG A 48 13.48 -14.38 0.75
N ARG A 49 12.78 -15.11 -0.13
CA ARG A 49 12.95 -14.95 -1.58
C ARG A 49 12.55 -13.56 -2.05
N CYS A 50 11.48 -12.99 -1.48
CA CYS A 50 11.10 -11.61 -1.75
C CYS A 50 12.22 -10.67 -1.32
N ASP A 51 12.69 -10.78 -0.08
CA ASP A 51 13.79 -9.96 0.45
C ASP A 51 15.05 -10.07 -0.41
N GLU A 52 15.44 -11.27 -0.81
CA GLU A 52 16.56 -11.47 -1.74
C GLU A 52 16.32 -10.75 -3.06
N ALA A 53 15.13 -10.87 -3.66
CA ALA A 53 14.80 -10.20 -4.92
C ALA A 53 14.72 -8.68 -4.80
N LEU A 54 14.32 -8.15 -3.64
CA LEU A 54 14.32 -6.72 -3.35
C LEU A 54 15.75 -6.19 -3.11
N ASN A 55 16.63 -7.01 -2.54
CA ASN A 55 18.00 -6.62 -2.20
C ASN A 55 19.02 -6.99 -3.29
N ALA A 56 18.62 -7.72 -4.34
CA ALA A 56 19.52 -8.28 -5.36
C ALA A 56 20.22 -7.24 -6.27
N ASP A 57 19.83 -5.97 -6.22
CA ASP A 57 20.54 -4.90 -6.93
C ASP A 57 20.31 -3.57 -6.21
N SER A 58 21.23 -3.20 -5.32
CA SER A 58 21.11 -1.98 -4.51
C SER A 58 21.27 -0.69 -5.33
N ALA A 59 21.61 -0.80 -6.61
CA ALA A 59 21.70 0.32 -7.54
C ALA A 59 20.45 0.35 -8.44
N PHE A 60 19.46 1.14 -8.05
CA PHE A 60 18.34 1.44 -8.93
C PHE A 60 18.84 2.08 -10.24
N PRO A 61 18.29 1.72 -11.41
CA PRO A 61 18.46 2.50 -12.62
C PRO A 61 18.14 3.97 -12.35
N GLN A 62 18.86 4.90 -12.99
CA GLN A 62 18.73 6.35 -12.71
C GLN A 62 17.27 6.85 -12.79
N LEU A 63 16.49 6.34 -13.75
CA LEU A 63 15.08 6.70 -13.90
C LEU A 63 14.24 6.22 -12.71
N GLU A 64 14.45 4.98 -12.25
CA GLU A 64 13.76 4.43 -11.07
C GLU A 64 14.10 5.22 -9.82
N LEU A 65 15.38 5.53 -9.59
CA LEU A 65 15.81 6.39 -8.49
C LEU A 65 15.14 7.77 -8.55
N THR A 66 15.06 8.36 -9.75
CA THR A 66 14.44 9.66 -9.97
C THR A 66 12.95 9.63 -9.65
N ILE A 67 12.24 8.57 -10.03
CA ILE A 67 10.82 8.36 -9.70
C ILE A 67 10.62 8.21 -8.20
N ILE A 68 11.47 7.41 -7.53
CA ILE A 68 11.39 7.21 -6.07
C ILE A 68 11.64 8.52 -5.32
N GLN A 69 12.71 9.24 -5.65
CA GLN A 69 13.01 10.54 -5.02
C GLN A 69 11.90 11.54 -5.28
N SER A 70 11.40 11.53 -6.51
CA SER A 70 10.25 12.31 -6.92
C SER A 70 9.00 12.02 -6.06
N ALA A 71 8.65 10.75 -5.86
CA ALA A 71 7.49 10.40 -5.07
C ALA A 71 7.67 10.83 -3.61
N ASN A 72 8.85 10.61 -3.02
CA ASN A 72 9.15 11.04 -1.65
C ASN A 72 9.01 12.56 -1.46
N THR A 73 9.60 13.38 -2.34
CA THR A 73 9.48 14.84 -2.23
C THR A 73 8.03 15.31 -2.24
N ARG A 74 7.19 14.70 -3.08
CA ARG A 74 5.78 15.06 -3.22
C ARG A 74 4.99 14.58 -2.01
N PHE A 75 5.31 13.39 -1.50
CA PHE A 75 4.76 12.85 -0.27
C PHE A 75 5.06 13.75 0.94
N GLU A 76 6.29 14.23 1.11
CA GLU A 76 6.65 15.17 2.17
C GLU A 76 5.84 16.48 2.09
N ALA A 77 5.64 17.02 0.88
CA ALA A 77 4.82 18.22 0.70
C ALA A 77 3.34 17.98 1.05
N VAL A 78 2.79 16.82 0.65
CA VAL A 78 1.44 16.38 1.02
C VAL A 78 1.32 16.21 2.54
N PHE A 79 2.30 15.59 3.18
CA PHE A 79 2.30 15.35 4.62
C PHE A 79 2.41 16.66 5.41
N SER A 80 3.26 17.58 4.97
CA SER A 80 3.40 18.91 5.57
C SER A 80 2.07 19.67 5.58
N TYR A 81 1.25 19.54 4.53
CA TYR A 81 -0.09 20.12 4.54
C TYR A 81 -1.00 19.54 5.63
N PHE A 82 -0.98 18.22 5.83
CA PHE A 82 -1.75 17.59 6.89
C PHE A 82 -1.29 18.02 8.29
N GLU A 83 0.01 18.20 8.49
CA GLU A 83 0.56 18.77 9.74
C GLU A 83 0.05 20.20 9.97
N LYS A 84 0.09 21.06 8.94
CA LYS A 84 -0.42 22.43 9.04
C LYS A 84 -1.92 22.49 9.33
N ILE A 85 -2.72 21.59 8.77
CA ILE A 85 -4.15 21.48 9.09
C ILE A 85 -4.32 21.14 10.57
N LYS A 86 -3.58 20.14 11.06
CA LYS A 86 -3.64 19.69 12.45
C LYS A 86 -3.27 20.81 13.43
N ASP A 87 -2.30 21.63 13.06
CA ASP A 87 -1.85 22.79 13.84
C ASP A 87 -2.75 24.02 13.66
N GLY A 88 -3.73 23.98 12.76
CA GLY A 88 -4.62 25.11 12.45
C GLY A 88 -3.91 26.27 11.74
N THR A 89 -2.78 26.00 11.10
CA THR A 89 -1.93 27.01 10.41
C THR A 89 -2.05 26.98 8.89
N ALA A 90 -2.75 25.98 8.33
CA ALA A 90 -2.94 25.86 6.89
C ALA A 90 -3.77 27.02 6.31
N ASP A 91 -3.33 27.51 5.15
CA ASP A 91 -4.04 28.54 4.39
C ASP A 91 -4.45 28.09 2.97
N LEU A 92 -5.02 29.02 2.19
CA LEU A 92 -5.44 28.75 0.80
C LEU A 92 -4.26 28.48 -0.14
N HIS A 93 -3.08 29.03 0.14
CA HIS A 93 -1.87 28.76 -0.64
C HIS A 93 -1.40 27.32 -0.39
N ASP A 94 -1.41 26.90 0.87
CA ASP A 94 -1.09 25.53 1.28
C ASP A 94 -2.04 24.50 0.66
N GLN A 95 -3.35 24.80 0.61
CA GLN A 95 -4.33 23.95 -0.06
C GLN A 95 -4.08 23.84 -1.58
N GLY A 96 -3.68 24.95 -2.21
CA GLY A 96 -3.30 24.95 -3.64
C GLY A 96 -2.07 24.10 -3.91
N LEU A 97 -1.05 24.21 -3.06
CA LEU A 97 0.17 23.40 -3.13
C LEU A 97 -0.15 21.92 -2.92
N PHE A 98 -0.96 21.59 -1.92
CA PHE A 98 -1.42 20.22 -1.66
C PHE A 98 -2.07 19.60 -2.90
N ASN A 99 -3.00 20.29 -3.56
CA ASN A 99 -3.69 19.74 -4.73
C ASN A 99 -2.72 19.42 -5.88
N ALA A 100 -1.71 20.28 -6.10
CA ALA A 100 -0.70 20.07 -7.11
C ALA A 100 0.22 18.89 -6.77
N GLU A 101 0.75 18.85 -5.55
CA GLU A 101 1.68 17.82 -5.08
C GLU A 101 1.01 16.46 -4.93
N TYR A 102 -0.24 16.43 -4.45
CA TYR A 102 -1.03 15.20 -4.38
C TYR A 102 -1.33 14.64 -5.76
N GLY A 103 -1.69 15.49 -6.74
CA GLY A 103 -1.88 15.06 -8.12
C GLY A 103 -0.60 14.50 -8.74
N ALA A 104 0.55 15.15 -8.51
CA ALA A 104 1.85 14.68 -8.97
C ALA A 104 2.28 13.36 -8.30
N LEU A 105 2.04 13.23 -6.99
CA LEU A 105 2.29 12.00 -6.24
C LEU A 105 1.45 10.84 -6.79
N SER A 106 0.14 11.05 -6.97
CA SER A 106 -0.76 10.04 -7.50
C SER A 106 -0.30 9.53 -8.86
N ALA A 107 0.06 10.44 -9.78
CA ALA A 107 0.54 10.05 -11.10
C ALA A 107 1.84 9.22 -11.06
N LEU A 108 2.76 9.54 -10.14
CA LEU A 108 4.00 8.78 -9.96
C LEU A 108 3.74 7.39 -9.37
N LEU A 109 2.84 7.29 -8.40
CA LEU A 109 2.45 6.02 -7.80
C LEU A 109 1.76 5.12 -8.84
N ASP A 110 0.78 5.65 -9.57
CA ASP A 110 0.08 4.93 -10.64
C ASP A 110 1.06 4.37 -11.66
N LEU A 111 1.94 5.23 -12.22
CA LEU A 111 2.91 4.83 -13.22
C LEU A 111 3.92 3.82 -12.68
N GLY A 112 4.46 4.04 -11.48
CA GLY A 112 5.49 3.18 -10.90
C GLY A 112 4.97 1.80 -10.49
N LEU A 113 3.70 1.70 -10.11
CA LEU A 113 3.06 0.46 -9.65
C LEU A 113 2.47 -0.40 -10.78
N LEU A 114 2.46 0.09 -12.03
CA LEU A 114 2.10 -0.74 -13.19
C LEU A 114 2.98 -2.00 -13.28
N SER A 115 2.39 -3.10 -13.74
CA SER A 115 3.08 -4.39 -13.89
C SER A 115 4.27 -4.33 -14.86
N ASN A 116 4.23 -3.39 -15.81
CA ASN A 116 5.24 -3.15 -16.85
C ASN A 116 5.93 -1.78 -16.73
N SER A 117 5.93 -1.16 -15.54
CA SER A 117 6.54 0.16 -15.31
C SER A 117 8.06 0.20 -15.52
N GLY A 118 8.71 -0.97 -15.60
CA GLY A 118 10.16 -1.07 -15.61
C GLY A 118 10.80 -0.89 -14.23
N MET A 119 9.97 -0.66 -13.19
CA MET A 119 10.44 -0.57 -11.80
C MET A 119 10.84 -1.94 -11.28
N SER A 120 11.94 -1.99 -10.52
CA SER A 120 12.31 -3.18 -9.76
C SER A 120 11.22 -3.56 -8.73
N LEU A 121 11.32 -4.75 -8.17
CA LEU A 121 10.46 -5.13 -7.04
C LEU A 121 10.68 -4.19 -5.84
N ALA A 122 11.93 -3.77 -5.59
CA ALA A 122 12.28 -2.89 -4.48
C ALA A 122 11.71 -1.50 -4.64
N GLY A 123 11.82 -0.90 -5.83
CA GLY A 123 11.21 0.40 -6.09
C GLY A 123 9.69 0.37 -5.97
N ARG A 124 9.04 -0.69 -6.47
CA ARG A 124 7.58 -0.88 -6.29
C ARG A 124 7.18 -1.03 -4.82
N SER A 125 7.98 -1.75 -4.03
CA SER A 125 7.76 -1.89 -2.59
C SER A 125 7.84 -0.52 -1.88
N ILE A 126 8.82 0.32 -2.24
CA ILE A 126 8.94 1.68 -1.70
C ILE A 126 7.72 2.53 -2.09
N LEU A 127 7.33 2.54 -3.37
CA LEU A 127 6.17 3.31 -3.83
C LEU A 127 4.87 2.86 -3.15
N ARG A 128 4.67 1.54 -2.95
CA ARG A 128 3.48 1.02 -2.26
C ARG A 128 3.42 1.50 -0.81
N LYS A 129 4.55 1.55 -0.09
CA LYS A 129 4.58 2.13 1.26
C LYS A 129 4.18 3.61 1.28
N LEU A 130 4.59 4.38 0.27
CA LEU A 130 4.19 5.78 0.13
C LEU A 130 2.69 5.93 -0.17
N GLU A 131 2.13 5.07 -1.03
CA GLU A 131 0.70 5.02 -1.33
C GLU A 131 -0.14 4.69 -0.09
N GLU A 132 0.29 3.68 0.67
CA GLU A 132 -0.38 3.28 1.92
C GLU A 132 -0.35 4.41 2.95
N ALA A 133 0.80 5.05 3.13
CA ALA A 133 0.97 6.17 4.06
C ALA A 133 0.15 7.40 3.66
N SER A 134 0.13 7.77 2.37
CA SER A 134 -0.62 8.93 1.88
C SER A 134 -2.13 8.70 2.00
N SER A 135 -2.59 7.49 1.68
CA SER A 135 -3.99 7.07 1.83
C SER A 135 -4.43 7.02 3.29
N ALA A 136 -3.54 6.63 4.21
CA ALA A 136 -3.82 6.66 5.64
C ALA A 136 -4.00 8.11 6.14
N ALA A 137 -3.08 9.01 5.78
CA ALA A 137 -3.15 10.41 6.18
C ALA A 137 -4.40 11.12 5.63
N TYR A 138 -4.75 10.85 4.37
CA TYR A 138 -5.96 11.42 3.76
C TYR A 138 -7.26 10.95 4.44
N ARG A 139 -7.31 9.68 4.89
CA ARG A 139 -8.47 9.16 5.64
C ARG A 139 -8.60 9.80 7.02
N GLU A 140 -7.50 10.00 7.73
CA GLU A 140 -7.48 10.70 9.01
C GLU A 140 -8.00 12.14 8.87
N PHE A 141 -7.54 12.85 7.83
CA PHE A 141 -8.03 14.19 7.48
C PHE A 141 -9.53 14.21 7.14
N SER A 142 -9.97 13.30 6.28
CA SER A 142 -11.39 13.24 5.86
C SER A 142 -12.31 12.91 7.03
N GLY A 143 -11.89 12.03 7.93
CA GLY A 143 -12.63 11.70 9.15
C GLY A 143 -12.72 12.87 10.13
N THR A 144 -11.65 13.67 10.28
CA THR A 144 -11.66 14.87 11.12
C THR A 144 -12.51 16.00 10.55
N ALA A 145 -12.52 16.18 9.22
CA ALA A 145 -13.39 17.14 8.53
C ALA A 145 -14.89 16.79 8.64
N GLN A 146 -15.22 15.50 8.70
CA GLN A 146 -16.61 15.03 8.84
C GLN A 146 -17.14 15.26 10.27
N LEU A 147 -16.29 15.07 11.29
CA LEU A 147 -16.63 15.34 12.70
C LEU A 147 -16.82 16.83 13.01
N THR A 148 -16.12 17.72 12.32
CA THR A 148 -16.30 19.17 12.51
C THR A 148 -17.59 19.68 11.89
N PHE A 149 -18.07 19.10 10.78
CA PHE A 149 -19.33 19.49 10.15
C PHE A 149 -20.55 19.07 10.99
N GLU A 150 -20.57 17.84 11.52
CA GLU A 150 -21.69 17.36 12.37
C GLU A 150 -21.85 18.14 13.69
N ARG A 151 -20.76 18.71 14.20
CA ARG A 151 -20.76 19.50 15.45
C ARG A 151 -21.22 20.95 15.27
N ILE A 152 -21.30 21.44 14.03
CA ILE A 152 -21.81 22.79 13.70
C ILE A 152 -23.33 22.74 13.43
N ASP A 153 -23.83 21.59 12.98
CA ASP A 153 -25.26 21.36 12.68
C ASP A 153 -26.06 20.75 13.86
N SER A 154 -25.46 20.65 15.05
CA SER A 154 -26.09 20.16 16.31
C SER A 154 -26.22 21.28 17.35
#